data_AF-A0A1V5NKZ5-F1
#
_entry.id   AF-A0A1V5NKZ5-F1
#
_cell.length_a   1.000
_cell.length_b   1.000
_cell.length_c   1.000
_cell.angle_alpha   90.00
_cell.angle_beta   90.00
_cell.angle_gamma   90.00
#
_symmetry.space_group_name_H-M   'P 1'
#
loop_
_entity.id
_entity.type
_entity.pdbx_description
1 polymer ?
#
loop_
_entity_poly.entity_id
_entity_poly.type
_entity_poly.pdbx_seq_one_letter_code
_entity_poly.pdbx_strand_id
1 'polypeptide(L)' 'MLIEIFTDGRVLMDGQEMGPAYRAEHALYEYLTNPQKLMNQGQVAARKKAA' A
#
# COMPACT_ATOMS: atom_id res chain seq x y z
N MET A 1 1.90 2.46 10.32
CA MET A 1 1.93 2.82 8.90
C MET A 1 3.38 2.99 8.47
N LEU A 2 3.92 1.91 7.93
CA LEU A 2 5.23 1.85 7.28
C LEU A 2 4.99 1.61 5.80
N ILE A 3 5.59 2.44 4.94
CA ILE A 3 5.57 2.28 3.48
C ILE A 3 7.01 2.01 3.06
N GLU A 4 7.24 0.86 2.45
CA GLU A 4 8.53 0.45 1.91
C GLU A 4 8.45 0.46 0.39
N ILE A 5 9.37 1.20 -0.24
CA ILE A 5 9.48 1.30 -1.69
C ILE A 5 10.81 0.68 -2.09
N PHE A 6 10.75 -0.35 -2.92
CA PHE A 6 11.91 -1.08 -3.40
C PHE A 6 12.47 -0.43 -4.66
N THR A 7 13.75 -0.67 -4.97
CA THR A 7 14.41 -0.15 -6.17
C THR A 7 13.82 -0.67 -7.47
N ASP A 8 13.04 -1.77 -7.41
CA ASP A 8 12.31 -2.33 -8.54
C ASP A 8 10.89 -1.75 -8.69
N GLY A 9 10.51 -0.79 -7.86
CA GLY A 9 9.21 -0.11 -7.88
C GLY A 9 8.08 -0.87 -7.17
N ARG A 10 8.36 -1.99 -6.49
CA ARG A 10 7.38 -2.64 -5.61
C ARG A 10 7.12 -1.78 -4.37
N VAL A 11 5.89 -1.86 -3.88
CA VAL A 11 5.43 -1.15 -2.68
C VAL A 11 4.91 -2.15 -1.66
N LEU A 12 5.49 -2.10 -0.46
CA LEU A 12 4.96 -2.77 0.71
C LEU A 12 4.33 -1.76 1.67
N MET A 13 3.18 -2.10 2.20
CA MET A 13 2.44 -1.31 3.18
C MET A 13 2.16 -2.16 4.41
N ASP A 14 2.71 -1.76 5.56
CA ASP A 14 2.60 -2.50 6.82
C ASP A 14 2.92 -4.01 6.65
N GLY A 15 3.97 -4.32 5.86
CA GLY A 15 4.42 -5.68 5.59
C GLY A 15 3.63 -6.43 4.51
N GLN A 16 2.75 -5.75 3.76
CA GLN A 16 1.96 -6.34 2.68
C GLN A 16 2.28 -5.77 1.31
N GLU A 17 2.53 -6.64 0.34
CA GLU A 17 2.75 -6.23 -1.05
C GLU A 17 1.44 -5.73 -1.67
N MET A 18 1.45 -4.49 -2.15
CA MET A 18 0.27 -3.80 -2.68
C MET A 18 -0.09 -4.19 -4.13
N GLY A 19 0.72 -5.06 -4.74
CA GLY A 19 0.53 -5.60 -6.08
C GLY A 19 1.22 -4.79 -7.18
N PRO A 20 1.36 -5.38 -8.38
CA PRO A 20 2.24 -4.84 -9.45
C PRO A 20 1.75 -3.53 -10.07
N ALA A 21 0.47 -3.19 -9.91
CA ALA A 21 -0.11 -1.94 -10.41
C ALA A 21 -0.03 -0.79 -9.39
N TYR A 22 0.33 -1.08 -8.13
CA TYR A 22 0.38 -0.08 -7.08
C TYR A 22 1.75 0.59 -7.06
N ARG A 23 1.76 1.87 -7.42
CA ARG A 23 2.98 2.67 -7.57
C ARG A 23 3.22 3.55 -6.33
N ALA A 24 4.49 3.86 -6.06
CA ALA A 24 4.88 4.69 -4.93
C ALA A 24 4.24 6.08 -4.95
N GLU A 25 4.12 6.68 -6.14
CA GLU A 25 3.50 7.98 -6.35
C GLU A 25 2.02 7.98 -5.96
N HIS A 26 1.34 6.85 -6.20
CA HIS A 26 -0.05 6.68 -5.80
C HIS A 26 -0.18 6.60 -4.28
N ALA A 27 0.73 5.88 -3.61
CA ALA A 27 0.78 5.82 -2.15
C ALA A 27 0.98 7.20 -1.53
N LEU A 28 1.91 8.00 -2.08
CA LEU A 28 2.16 9.37 -1.63
C LEU A 28 0.95 10.28 -1.87
N TYR A 29 0.34 10.20 -3.05
CA TYR A 29 -0.84 10.98 -3.38
C TYR A 29 -2.01 10.66 -2.44
N GLU A 30 -2.31 9.38 -2.20
CA GLU A 30 -3.37 8.97 -1.28
C GLU A 30 -3.07 9.39 0.15
N TYR A 31 -1.82 9.30 0.62
CA TYR A 31 -1.45 9.78 1.95
C TYR A 31 -1.74 11.29 2.11
N LEU A 32 -1.36 12.10 1.12
CA LEU A 32 -1.50 13.55 1.17
C LEU A 32 -2.96 14.03 0.98
N THR A 33 -3.77 13.27 0.23
CA THR A 33 -5.14 13.68 -0.13
C THR A 33 -6.22 13.00 0.72
N ASN A 34 -6.02 11.76 1.13
CA ASN A 34 -6.97 10.98 1.93
C ASN A 34 -6.27 9.84 2.71
N PRO A 35 -5.61 10.14 3.84
CA PRO A 35 -4.83 9.16 4.60
C PRO A 35 -5.67 8.01 5.16
N GLN A 36 -6.97 8.22 5.38
CA GLN A 36 -7.88 7.17 5.88
C GLN A 36 -8.13 6.09 4.83
N LYS A 37 -8.19 6.47 3.54
CA LYS A 37 -8.32 5.51 2.42
C LYS A 37 -7.11 4.59 2.34
N LEU A 38 -5.91 5.14 2.56
CA LEU A 38 -4.65 4.40 2.56
C LEU A 38 -4.63 3.32 3.66
N MET A 39 -5.02 3.69 4.89
CA MET A 39 -5.07 2.76 6.03
C MET A 39 -6.06 1.60 5.81
N ASN A 40 -7.15 1.83 5.09
CA ASN A 40 -8.16 0.80 4.83
C ASN A 40 -7.73 -0.20 3.74
N GLN A 41 -6.87 0.20 2.78
CA GLN A 41 -6.38 -0.70 1.74
C GLN A 41 -5.48 -1.80 2.30
N GLY A 42 -4.62 -1.48 3.27
CA GLY A 42 -3.79 -2.46 3.97
C GLY A 42 -4.63 -3.54 4.66
N GLN A 43 -5.82 -3.22 5.15
CA GLN A 43 -6.72 -4.21 5.76
C GLN A 43 -7.39 -5.14 4.73
N VAL A 44 -7.69 -4.63 3.52
CA VAL A 44 -8.33 -5.43 2.45
C VAL A 44 -7.34 -6.40 1.83
N ALA A 45 -6.09 -5.97 1.59
CA ALA A 45 -5.03 -6.85 1.11
C ALA A 45 -4.72 -7.97 2.14
N ALA A 46 -4.73 -7.64 3.43
CA ALA A 46 -4.53 -8.59 4.52
C ALA A 46 -5.57 -9.71 4.53
N ARG A 47 -6.84 -9.32 4.39
CA ARG A 47 -7.97 -10.26 4.40
C ARG A 47 -7.98 -11.17 3.19
N LYS A 48 -7.56 -10.68 2.01
CA LYS A 48 -7.53 -11.47 0.79
C LYS A 48 -6.46 -12.58 0.81
N LYS A 49 -5.44 -12.47 1.65
CA LYS A 49 -4.38 -13.47 1.81
C LYS A 49 -4.70 -14.54 2.86
N ALA A 50 -5.67 -14.28 3.74
CA ALA A 50 -6.12 -15.18 4.80
C ALA A 50 -7.39 -16.00 4.42
N ALA A 51 -7.91 -15.81 3.21
CA ALA A 51 -9.10 -16.47 2.67
C ALA A 51 -8.75 -17.44 1.54
#